data_AF-A0A0C3PZ60-F1
#
_entry.id   AF-A0A0C3PZ60-F1
#
_cell.length_a   1.000
_cell.length_b   1.000
_cell.length_c   1.000
_cell.angle_alpha   90.00
_cell.angle_beta   90.00
_cell.angle_gamma   90.00
#
_symmetry.space_group_name_H-M   'P 1'
#
loop_
_entity.id
_entity.type
_entity.pdbx_description
1 polymer ?
#
loop_
_entity_poly.entity_id
_entity_poly.type
_entity_poly.pdbx_seq_one_letter_code
_entity_poly.pdbx_strand_id
1 'polypeptide(L)'
;MPKSILREAAHQNRLRNAQAPIHRLPPELLAEIMVYTIDWMYWGTWQLRILATVSTYWRDIILSSPRCWSVLDGLHEPQEWKAVLAHNPAGVIDLRCAGFSHERVEEFVPLAVAEAPRTGTLTLWVDDENDLVERVFSVPFPALRDLLIHNSATDQKVIPLLGDGVNLRHVELYRTGMRWDEPRLTDLTTLCLAALVGGVPTASQLHTLLSCSPNLERLRITDWGDFADASYLQFIDDSESSDAESSRQHASLHKFPPIQLNRLSALITTYLPPEVVAFLFTIIRAPSCQTVLVTHGVGDKTANSILDFALPIIEDAPCMVLTIDPNSSYIRISSEPMPGIPATWVLWSKDIPGFDAQLMNVDVKALSMRIAGAANLNSHFVVMPLVPSEEHIFEDLLSDLEVVRCAKQSSGCQ
;
A
#
# COMPACT_ATOMS: atom_id res chain seq x y z
N MET A 1 -36.20 25.67 -32.90
CA MET A 1 -35.59 24.79 -33.93
C MET A 1 -36.67 23.87 -34.51
N PRO A 2 -36.79 23.70 -35.84
CA PRO A 2 -37.73 22.75 -36.45
C PRO A 2 -37.46 21.30 -36.05
N LYS A 3 -38.51 20.52 -35.76
CA LYS A 3 -38.41 19.09 -35.38
C LYS A 3 -37.68 18.23 -36.44
N SER A 4 -37.70 18.64 -37.71
CA SER A 4 -37.00 17.97 -38.82
C SER A 4 -35.48 18.06 -38.68
N ILE A 5 -34.94 19.22 -38.29
CA ILE A 5 -33.49 19.42 -38.12
C ILE A 5 -32.94 18.54 -36.98
N LEU A 6 -33.69 18.41 -35.88
CA LEU A 6 -33.29 17.56 -34.75
C LEU A 6 -33.27 16.07 -35.13
N ARG A 7 -34.20 15.61 -35.98
CA ARG A 7 -34.24 14.21 -36.45
C ARG A 7 -33.07 13.89 -37.37
N GLU A 8 -32.76 14.78 -38.30
CA GLU A 8 -31.63 14.59 -39.21
C GLU A 8 -30.29 14.58 -38.45
N ALA A 9 -30.09 15.53 -37.53
CA ALA A 9 -28.90 15.55 -36.68
C ALA A 9 -28.77 14.27 -35.84
N ALA A 10 -29.86 13.77 -35.27
CA ALA A 10 -29.86 12.50 -34.53
C ALA A 10 -29.54 11.30 -35.43
N HIS A 11 -30.01 11.28 -36.68
CA HIS A 11 -29.71 10.23 -37.64
C HIS A 11 -28.22 10.22 -38.04
N GLN A 12 -27.66 11.38 -38.38
CA GLN A 12 -26.24 11.52 -38.72
C GLN A 12 -25.33 11.12 -37.55
N ASN A 13 -25.69 11.51 -36.31
CA ASN A 13 -24.96 11.09 -35.12
C ASN A 13 -24.99 9.57 -34.92
N ARG A 14 -26.12 8.89 -35.21
CA ARG A 14 -26.20 7.42 -35.15
C ARG A 14 -25.29 6.75 -36.18
N LEU A 15 -25.27 7.26 -37.42
CA LEU A 15 -24.39 6.72 -38.47
C LEU A 15 -22.92 6.89 -38.10
N ARG A 16 -22.54 8.07 -37.60
CA ARG A 16 -21.17 8.34 -37.13
C ARG A 16 -20.78 7.42 -35.98
N ASN A 17 -21.67 7.23 -34.99
CA ASN A 17 -21.41 6.36 -33.86
C ASN A 17 -21.28 4.89 -34.30
N ALA A 18 -22.12 4.42 -35.22
CA ALA A 18 -22.01 3.05 -35.76
C ALA A 18 -20.67 2.77 -36.47
N GLN A 19 -19.98 3.82 -36.94
CA GLN A 19 -18.67 3.71 -37.56
C GLN A 19 -17.50 3.80 -36.57
N ALA A 20 -17.71 4.32 -35.35
CA ALA A 20 -16.61 4.46 -34.41
C ALA A 20 -16.15 3.08 -33.90
N PRO A 21 -14.83 2.81 -33.82
CA PRO A 21 -14.30 1.50 -33.42
C PRO A 21 -14.84 0.99 -32.08
N ILE A 22 -15.06 1.90 -31.12
CA ILE A 22 -15.55 1.57 -29.76
C ILE A 22 -16.96 0.95 -29.76
N HIS A 23 -17.80 1.27 -30.75
CA HIS A 23 -19.15 0.71 -30.87
C HIS A 23 -19.17 -0.69 -31.49
N ARG A 24 -18.01 -1.21 -31.93
CA ARG A 24 -17.86 -2.58 -32.43
C ARG A 24 -17.33 -3.55 -31.36
N LEU A 25 -17.02 -3.05 -30.17
CA LEU A 25 -16.59 -3.88 -29.06
C LEU A 25 -17.76 -4.73 -28.56
N PRO A 26 -17.50 -5.98 -28.09
CA PRO A 26 -18.46 -6.73 -27.30
C PRO A 26 -18.98 -5.88 -26.12
N PRO A 27 -20.28 -5.97 -25.78
CA PRO A 27 -20.87 -5.23 -24.66
C PRO A 27 -20.09 -5.39 -23.34
N GLU A 28 -19.53 -6.58 -23.10
CA GLU A 28 -18.79 -6.92 -21.89
C GLU A 28 -17.49 -6.12 -21.80
N LEU A 29 -16.74 -6.01 -22.91
CA LEU A 29 -15.51 -5.24 -22.96
C LEU A 29 -15.78 -3.74 -22.84
N LEU A 30 -16.87 -3.26 -23.44
CA LEU A 30 -17.24 -1.85 -23.33
C LEU A 30 -17.68 -1.50 -21.89
N ALA A 31 -18.45 -2.36 -21.22
CA ALA A 31 -18.79 -2.19 -19.82
C ALA A 31 -17.54 -2.18 -18.92
N GLU A 32 -16.58 -3.06 -19.20
CA GLU A 32 -15.30 -3.10 -18.49
C GLU A 32 -14.52 -1.80 -18.68
N ILE A 33 -14.38 -1.31 -19.92
CA ILE A 33 -13.74 -0.02 -20.20
C ILE A 33 -14.45 1.10 -19.44
N MET A 34 -15.79 1.13 -19.43
CA MET A 34 -16.55 2.15 -18.69
C MET A 34 -16.23 2.12 -17.20
N VAL A 35 -16.20 0.94 -16.58
CA VAL A 35 -15.83 0.80 -15.15
C VAL A 35 -14.40 1.27 -14.92
N TYR A 36 -13.44 0.92 -15.79
CA TYR A 36 -12.05 1.37 -15.69
C TYR A 36 -11.86 2.87 -15.89
N THR A 37 -12.76 3.55 -16.62
CA THR A 37 -12.70 5.00 -16.80
C THR A 37 -13.23 5.78 -15.60
N ILE A 38 -13.96 5.13 -14.71
CA ILE A 38 -14.45 5.75 -13.48
C ILE A 38 -13.37 5.59 -12.44
N ASP A 39 -12.83 6.71 -11.95
CA ASP A 39 -11.95 6.68 -10.80
C ASP A 39 -12.69 6.02 -9.64
N TRP A 40 -12.13 4.92 -9.15
CA TRP A 40 -12.74 4.13 -8.11
C TRP A 40 -12.95 4.99 -6.86
N MET A 41 -12.07 5.95 -6.53
CA MET A 41 -12.22 6.82 -5.34
C MET A 41 -13.48 7.67 -5.41
N TYR A 42 -13.85 8.07 -6.61
CA TYR A 42 -14.96 8.97 -6.84
C TYR A 42 -16.20 8.25 -7.36
N TRP A 43 -16.19 6.92 -7.44
CA TRP A 43 -17.30 6.17 -8.03
C TRP A 43 -18.65 6.63 -7.49
N GLY A 44 -19.58 6.90 -8.40
CA GLY A 44 -20.95 7.24 -8.06
C GLY A 44 -21.91 6.99 -9.20
N THR A 45 -23.22 6.96 -8.89
CA THR A 45 -24.22 6.71 -9.93
C THR A 45 -24.31 7.86 -10.94
N TRP A 46 -23.81 9.05 -10.58
CA TRP A 46 -23.79 10.20 -11.47
C TRP A 46 -22.84 10.02 -12.65
N GLN A 47 -21.65 9.41 -12.48
CA GLN A 47 -20.73 9.13 -13.59
C GLN A 47 -21.38 8.17 -14.58
N LEU A 48 -22.06 7.13 -14.07
CA LEU A 48 -22.80 6.19 -14.92
C LEU A 48 -23.90 6.90 -15.69
N ARG A 49 -24.61 7.85 -15.07
CA ARG A 49 -25.61 8.67 -15.76
C ARG A 49 -24.97 9.51 -16.86
N ILE A 50 -23.81 10.12 -16.63
CA ILE A 50 -23.09 10.88 -17.67
C ILE A 50 -22.68 9.96 -18.81
N LEU A 51 -22.07 8.81 -18.55
CA LEU A 51 -21.70 7.84 -19.59
C LEU A 51 -22.94 7.37 -20.37
N ALA A 52 -24.07 7.18 -19.69
CA ALA A 52 -25.36 6.84 -20.29
C ALA A 52 -25.99 7.99 -21.12
N THR A 53 -25.42 9.20 -21.14
CA THR A 53 -25.84 10.28 -22.06
C THR A 53 -25.17 10.21 -23.43
N VAL A 54 -24.05 9.47 -23.56
CA VAL A 54 -23.27 9.38 -24.80
C VAL A 54 -24.09 8.79 -25.96
N SER A 55 -24.77 7.67 -25.71
CA SER A 55 -25.65 7.03 -26.68
C SER A 55 -26.67 6.11 -25.99
N THR A 56 -27.73 5.73 -26.69
CA THR A 56 -28.67 4.72 -26.20
C THR A 56 -27.98 3.38 -25.98
N TYR A 57 -27.05 3.00 -26.86
CA TYR A 57 -26.26 1.78 -26.72
C TYR A 57 -25.42 1.74 -25.43
N TRP A 58 -24.75 2.85 -25.09
CA TRP A 58 -23.97 2.94 -23.85
C TRP A 58 -24.86 2.85 -22.62
N ARG A 59 -26.01 3.52 -22.65
CA ARG A 59 -27.01 3.41 -21.59
C ARG A 59 -27.51 1.99 -21.40
N ASP A 60 -27.85 1.30 -22.48
CA ASP A 60 -28.37 -0.07 -22.44
C ASP A 60 -27.32 -1.02 -21.84
N ILE A 61 -26.05 -0.87 -22.21
CA ILE A 61 -24.93 -1.61 -21.61
C ILE A 61 -24.80 -1.33 -20.11
N ILE A 62 -24.80 -0.05 -19.71
CA ILE A 62 -24.68 0.33 -18.30
C ILE A 62 -25.83 -0.26 -17.49
N LEU A 63 -27.08 -0.14 -17.97
CA LEU A 63 -28.26 -0.63 -17.25
C LEU A 63 -28.36 -2.17 -17.20
N SER A 64 -27.76 -2.87 -18.16
CA SER A 64 -27.79 -4.33 -18.24
C SER A 64 -26.56 -5.02 -17.65
N SER A 65 -25.51 -4.28 -17.31
CA SER A 65 -24.26 -4.82 -16.75
C SER A 65 -24.20 -4.64 -15.23
N PRO A 66 -24.34 -5.71 -14.42
CA PRO A 66 -24.22 -5.63 -12.96
C PRO A 66 -22.88 -5.07 -12.48
N ARG A 67 -21.80 -5.22 -13.26
CA ARG A 67 -20.46 -4.67 -12.93
C ARG A 67 -20.46 -3.14 -12.85
N CYS A 68 -21.34 -2.48 -13.61
CA CYS A 68 -21.51 -1.04 -13.51
C CYS A 68 -22.23 -0.63 -12.22
N TRP A 69 -22.82 -1.57 -11.48
CA TRP A 69 -23.60 -1.37 -10.27
C TRP A 69 -23.06 -2.25 -9.12
N SER A 70 -21.74 -2.39 -9.00
CA SER A 70 -21.11 -3.18 -7.94
C SER A 70 -20.93 -2.42 -6.64
N VAL A 71 -20.90 -1.09 -6.65
CA VAL A 71 -20.51 -0.32 -5.46
C VAL A 71 -21.74 0.20 -4.70
N LEU A 72 -21.83 -0.17 -3.44
CA LEU A 72 -22.72 0.42 -2.46
C LEU A 72 -21.91 1.36 -1.57
N ASP A 73 -22.01 2.65 -1.87
CA ASP A 73 -21.37 3.70 -1.09
C ASP A 73 -22.38 4.37 -0.16
N GLY A 74 -22.08 4.45 1.12
CA GLY A 74 -22.97 5.05 2.09
C GLY A 74 -23.07 6.57 2.00
N LEU A 75 -22.20 7.25 1.23
CA LEU A 75 -22.41 8.66 0.87
C LEU A 75 -23.58 8.86 -0.12
N HIS A 76 -24.05 7.79 -0.77
CA HIS A 76 -25.18 7.86 -1.69
C HIS A 76 -26.53 7.96 -0.98
N GLU A 77 -27.53 8.42 -1.74
CA GLU A 77 -28.91 8.47 -1.27
C GLU A 77 -29.58 7.09 -1.28
N PRO A 78 -30.60 6.83 -0.44
CA PRO A 78 -31.26 5.52 -0.38
C PRO A 78 -31.87 5.06 -1.71
N GLN A 79 -32.26 6.00 -2.59
CA GLN A 79 -32.73 5.68 -3.93
C GLN A 79 -31.62 5.14 -4.83
N GLU A 80 -30.38 5.58 -4.63
CA GLU A 80 -29.22 5.09 -5.36
C GLU A 80 -28.81 3.70 -4.87
N TRP A 81 -28.84 3.44 -3.55
CA TRP A 81 -28.65 2.08 -3.01
C TRP A 81 -29.66 1.10 -3.62
N LYS A 82 -30.93 1.50 -3.67
CA LYS A 82 -31.98 0.70 -4.32
C LYS A 82 -31.70 0.45 -5.80
N ALA A 83 -31.21 1.46 -6.52
CA ALA A 83 -30.86 1.29 -7.93
C ALA A 83 -29.69 0.31 -8.11
N VAL A 84 -28.64 0.43 -7.29
CA VAL A 84 -27.49 -0.48 -7.28
C VAL A 84 -27.95 -1.92 -7.06
N LEU A 85 -28.73 -2.16 -5.99
CA LEU A 85 -29.25 -3.48 -5.66
C LEU A 85 -30.21 -4.04 -6.71
N ALA A 86 -31.02 -3.19 -7.36
CA ALA A 86 -31.94 -3.62 -8.41
C ALA A 86 -31.20 -4.03 -9.71
N HIS A 87 -30.12 -3.32 -10.07
CA HIS A 87 -29.32 -3.61 -11.25
C HIS A 87 -28.25 -4.68 -11.01
N ASN A 88 -27.91 -4.95 -9.75
CA ASN A 88 -27.01 -6.00 -9.33
C ASN A 88 -27.69 -6.84 -8.23
N PRO A 89 -28.60 -7.77 -8.57
CA PRO A 89 -29.34 -8.54 -7.57
C PRO A 89 -28.56 -9.73 -6.99
N ALA A 90 -27.49 -10.17 -7.65
CA ALA A 90 -26.75 -11.39 -7.25
C ALA A 90 -25.24 -11.34 -7.48
N GLY A 91 -24.71 -10.27 -8.09
CA GLY A 91 -23.28 -10.12 -8.32
C GLY A 91 -22.55 -9.66 -7.06
N VAL A 92 -21.22 -9.68 -7.11
CA VAL A 92 -20.38 -9.18 -6.01
C VAL A 92 -20.65 -7.70 -5.77
N ILE A 93 -20.64 -7.30 -4.50
CA ILE A 93 -20.78 -5.90 -4.08
C ILE A 93 -19.48 -5.41 -3.43
N ASP A 94 -19.14 -4.16 -3.69
CA ASP A 94 -18.12 -3.41 -2.99
C ASP A 94 -18.82 -2.46 -2.03
N LEU A 95 -18.67 -2.69 -0.73
CA LEU A 95 -19.26 -1.86 0.31
C LEU A 95 -18.28 -0.77 0.70
N ARG A 96 -18.74 0.49 0.69
CA ARG A 96 -17.95 1.64 1.10
C ARG A 96 -18.70 2.48 2.10
N CYS A 97 -18.02 2.83 3.16
CA CYS A 97 -18.60 3.48 4.30
C CYS A 97 -17.67 4.63 4.72
N ALA A 98 -17.89 5.85 4.23
CA ALA A 98 -17.07 7.03 4.55
C ALA A 98 -17.89 8.25 4.99
N GLY A 99 -17.36 9.05 5.93
CA GLY A 99 -17.77 10.44 6.13
C GLY A 99 -19.25 10.67 6.47
N PHE A 100 -19.83 9.84 7.33
CA PHE A 100 -21.26 9.88 7.61
C PHE A 100 -21.65 10.81 8.76
N SER A 101 -22.89 11.30 8.69
CA SER A 101 -23.65 11.57 9.92
C SER A 101 -24.08 10.27 10.57
N HIS A 102 -24.22 10.26 11.90
CA HIS A 102 -24.70 9.10 12.66
C HIS A 102 -26.03 8.53 12.08
N GLU A 103 -26.95 9.38 11.63
CA GLU A 103 -28.22 8.96 11.02
C GLU A 103 -28.03 8.09 9.76
N ARG A 104 -27.06 8.43 8.91
CA ARG A 104 -26.80 7.66 7.68
C ARG A 104 -26.15 6.32 7.98
N VAL A 105 -25.33 6.24 9.02
CA VAL A 105 -24.76 4.98 9.51
C VAL A 105 -25.89 4.03 9.91
N GLU A 106 -26.89 4.51 10.63
CA GLU A 106 -28.04 3.71 11.06
C GLU A 106 -28.83 3.11 9.90
N GLU A 107 -28.97 3.84 8.79
CA GLU A 107 -29.66 3.36 7.59
C GLU A 107 -28.80 2.40 6.75
N PHE A 108 -27.49 2.67 6.67
CA PHE A 108 -26.57 1.92 5.81
C PHE A 108 -26.15 0.57 6.40
N VAL A 109 -25.91 0.50 7.73
CA VAL A 109 -25.43 -0.71 8.39
C VAL A 109 -26.33 -1.94 8.14
N PRO A 110 -27.67 -1.85 8.24
CA PRO A 110 -28.54 -2.99 7.92
C PRO A 110 -28.39 -3.47 6.47
N LEU A 111 -28.13 -2.56 5.53
CA LEU A 111 -27.87 -2.91 4.12
C LEU A 111 -26.52 -3.60 3.97
N ALA A 112 -25.47 -3.06 4.58
CA ALA A 112 -24.14 -3.67 4.58
C ALA A 112 -24.16 -5.09 5.15
N VAL A 113 -24.87 -5.29 6.27
CA VAL A 113 -25.06 -6.60 6.91
C VAL A 113 -25.86 -7.55 6.00
N ALA A 114 -26.92 -7.07 5.35
CA ALA A 114 -27.72 -7.88 4.43
C ALA A 114 -26.92 -8.37 3.21
N GLU A 115 -25.98 -7.56 2.72
CA GLU A 115 -25.16 -7.85 1.53
C GLU A 115 -23.83 -8.54 1.86
N ALA A 116 -23.47 -8.68 3.14
CA ALA A 116 -22.23 -9.31 3.60
C ALA A 116 -21.87 -10.66 2.93
N PRO A 117 -22.82 -11.58 2.64
CA PRO A 117 -22.50 -12.85 1.98
C PRO A 117 -21.87 -12.73 0.58
N ARG A 118 -22.10 -11.61 -0.11
CA ARG A 118 -21.65 -11.35 -1.49
C ARG A 118 -20.75 -10.13 -1.60
N THR A 119 -20.38 -9.53 -0.48
CA THR A 119 -19.43 -8.42 -0.43
C THR A 119 -18.02 -8.93 -0.72
N GLY A 120 -17.42 -8.47 -1.81
CA GLY A 120 -16.05 -8.82 -2.22
C GLY A 120 -15.01 -7.85 -1.67
N THR A 121 -15.37 -6.58 -1.58
CA THR A 121 -14.52 -5.51 -1.05
C THR A 121 -15.28 -4.74 0.01
N LEU A 122 -14.64 -4.50 1.15
CA LEU A 122 -15.19 -3.70 2.25
C LEU A 122 -14.23 -2.57 2.58
N THR A 123 -14.72 -1.34 2.48
CA THR A 123 -14.02 -0.16 2.94
C THR A 123 -14.80 0.56 4.02
N LEU A 124 -14.19 0.75 5.18
CA LEU A 124 -14.73 1.54 6.28
C LEU A 124 -13.78 2.69 6.62
N TRP A 125 -14.30 3.91 6.66
CA TRP A 125 -13.69 5.05 7.35
C TRP A 125 -14.51 5.34 8.59
N VAL A 126 -13.91 5.13 9.74
CA VAL A 126 -14.55 5.14 11.05
C VAL A 126 -14.06 6.36 11.80
N ASP A 127 -14.99 7.15 12.30
CA ASP A 127 -14.71 8.30 13.16
C ASP A 127 -15.01 7.98 14.63
N ASP A 128 -14.40 8.73 15.56
CA ASP A 128 -14.26 8.50 17.02
C ASP A 128 -15.54 8.08 17.78
N GLU A 129 -16.73 8.24 17.22
CA GLU A 129 -18.00 8.09 17.95
C GLU A 129 -18.86 6.88 17.55
N ASN A 130 -18.48 6.12 16.52
CA ASN A 130 -19.37 5.08 15.98
C ASN A 130 -18.86 3.65 16.22
N ASP A 131 -19.77 2.77 16.66
CA ASP A 131 -19.60 1.31 16.74
C ASP A 131 -19.74 0.62 15.36
N LEU A 132 -19.42 1.36 14.29
CA LEU A 132 -19.63 0.95 12.91
C LEU A 132 -18.90 -0.35 12.59
N VAL A 133 -17.65 -0.50 13.04
CA VAL A 133 -16.86 -1.72 12.81
C VAL A 133 -17.55 -2.91 13.47
N GLU A 134 -17.89 -2.80 14.77
CA GLU A 134 -18.52 -3.89 15.50
C GLU A 134 -19.85 -4.32 14.87
N ARG A 135 -20.64 -3.35 14.42
CA ARG A 135 -21.96 -3.60 13.80
C ARG A 135 -21.86 -4.18 12.40
N VAL A 136 -20.97 -3.68 11.56
CA VAL A 136 -20.78 -4.22 10.20
C VAL A 136 -20.30 -5.66 10.29
N PHE A 137 -19.34 -5.95 11.18
CA PHE A 137 -18.82 -7.31 11.41
C PHE A 137 -19.67 -8.15 12.38
N SER A 138 -20.93 -7.78 12.61
CA SER A 138 -21.86 -8.63 13.38
C SER A 138 -22.26 -9.92 12.66
N VAL A 139 -21.97 -10.01 11.36
CA VAL A 139 -22.16 -11.18 10.50
C VAL A 139 -20.88 -11.53 9.73
N PRO A 140 -20.70 -12.79 9.32
CA PRO A 140 -19.53 -13.20 8.55
C PRO A 140 -19.56 -12.63 7.12
N PHE A 141 -18.35 -12.41 6.56
CA PHE A 141 -18.15 -11.93 5.20
C PHE A 141 -17.43 -12.99 4.35
N PRO A 142 -18.11 -14.07 3.94
CA PRO A 142 -17.47 -15.23 3.30
C PRO A 142 -16.87 -14.93 1.92
N ALA A 143 -17.40 -13.94 1.20
CA ALA A 143 -16.93 -13.55 -0.13
C ALA A 143 -15.82 -12.48 -0.11
N LEU A 144 -15.52 -11.92 1.07
CA LEU A 144 -14.61 -10.79 1.21
C LEU A 144 -13.16 -11.17 0.89
N ARG A 145 -12.58 -10.43 -0.04
CA ARG A 145 -11.19 -10.53 -0.47
C ARG A 145 -10.38 -9.30 -0.09
N ASP A 146 -11.04 -8.14 -0.08
CA ASP A 146 -10.36 -6.86 0.10
C ASP A 146 -10.92 -6.15 1.30
N LEU A 147 -10.09 -5.93 2.31
CA LEU A 147 -10.47 -5.31 3.56
C LEU A 147 -9.65 -4.04 3.78
N LEU A 148 -10.33 -2.90 3.86
CA LEU A 148 -9.72 -1.60 4.05
C LEU A 148 -10.43 -0.87 5.18
N ILE A 149 -9.73 -0.64 6.29
CA ILE A 149 -10.28 0.07 7.43
C ILE A 149 -9.36 1.24 7.79
N HIS A 150 -9.93 2.44 7.77
CA HIS A 150 -9.31 3.64 8.28
C HIS A 150 -10.06 4.10 9.51
N ASN A 151 -9.49 3.86 10.68
CA ASN A 151 -10.05 4.36 11.92
C ASN A 151 -9.34 5.66 12.29
N SER A 152 -10.08 6.76 12.34
CA SER A 152 -9.57 8.01 12.90
C SER A 152 -9.68 8.01 14.43
N ALA A 153 -10.41 7.04 15.00
CA ALA A 153 -10.62 6.97 16.43
C ALA A 153 -9.36 6.72 17.25
N THR A 154 -9.38 7.20 18.49
CA THR A 154 -8.31 7.02 19.47
C THR A 154 -8.40 5.70 20.24
N ASP A 155 -9.56 5.04 20.20
CA ASP A 155 -9.79 3.79 20.90
C ASP A 155 -9.17 2.59 20.17
N GLN A 156 -8.73 1.60 20.97
CA GLN A 156 -8.21 0.35 20.45
C GLN A 156 -9.37 -0.53 19.96
N LYS A 157 -9.62 -0.50 18.65
CA LYS A 157 -10.55 -1.42 18.00
C LYS A 157 -9.80 -2.58 17.37
N VAL A 158 -10.21 -3.79 17.74
CA VAL A 158 -9.75 -5.04 17.11
C VAL A 158 -10.92 -5.60 16.32
N ILE A 159 -10.72 -5.79 15.01
CA ILE A 159 -11.73 -6.38 14.14
C ILE A 159 -12.03 -7.80 14.63
N PRO A 160 -13.31 -8.17 14.81
CA PRO A 160 -13.67 -9.53 15.20
C PRO A 160 -13.32 -10.53 14.09
N LEU A 161 -13.43 -11.83 14.40
CA LEU A 161 -13.18 -12.91 13.43
C LEU A 161 -14.12 -12.77 12.23
N LEU A 162 -13.58 -12.87 11.02
CA LEU A 162 -14.34 -12.70 9.78
C LEU A 162 -15.23 -13.91 9.43
N GLY A 163 -15.01 -15.03 10.15
CA GLY A 163 -15.62 -16.32 9.89
C GLY A 163 -15.04 -17.03 8.66
N ASP A 164 -15.51 -18.25 8.40
CA ASP A 164 -15.09 -19.04 7.23
C ASP A 164 -15.39 -18.29 5.92
N GLY A 165 -14.46 -18.37 4.96
CA GLY A 165 -14.60 -17.66 3.70
C GLY A 165 -13.40 -17.81 2.78
N VAL A 166 -13.41 -17.04 1.69
CA VAL A 166 -12.25 -16.94 0.80
C VAL A 166 -11.11 -16.21 1.50
N ASN A 167 -9.87 -16.54 1.12
CA ASN A 167 -8.70 -15.82 1.61
C ASN A 167 -8.77 -14.34 1.24
N LEU A 168 -8.35 -13.51 2.18
CA LEU A 168 -8.09 -12.11 1.91
C LEU A 168 -6.90 -11.99 0.98
N ARG A 169 -6.97 -11.01 0.07
CA ARG A 169 -5.93 -10.67 -0.89
C ARG A 169 -5.30 -9.34 -0.57
N HIS A 170 -6.11 -8.40 -0.13
CA HIS A 170 -5.68 -7.05 0.12
C HIS A 170 -6.19 -6.60 1.48
N VAL A 171 -5.25 -6.29 2.38
CA VAL A 171 -5.55 -5.85 3.73
C VAL A 171 -4.87 -4.51 3.98
N GLU A 172 -5.66 -3.49 4.26
CA GLU A 172 -5.19 -2.17 4.65
C GLU A 172 -5.86 -1.76 5.97
N LEU A 173 -5.07 -1.65 7.03
CA LEU A 173 -5.54 -1.28 8.35
C LEU A 173 -4.80 -0.02 8.82
N TYR A 174 -5.55 1.03 9.13
CA TYR A 174 -5.07 2.25 9.74
C TYR A 174 -5.70 2.44 11.11
N ARG A 175 -4.86 2.50 12.17
CA ARG A 175 -5.27 2.57 13.58
C ARG A 175 -6.32 1.54 13.99
N THR A 176 -6.20 0.33 13.46
CA THR A 176 -7.09 -0.79 13.79
C THR A 176 -6.31 -2.09 13.72
N GLY A 177 -6.42 -2.91 14.76
CA GLY A 177 -5.83 -4.24 14.78
C GLY A 177 -6.81 -5.30 14.29
N MET A 178 -6.30 -6.50 14.06
CA MET A 178 -7.14 -7.68 13.90
C MET A 178 -6.48 -8.89 14.54
N ARG A 179 -7.19 -10.01 14.54
CA ARG A 179 -6.62 -11.30 14.93
C ARG A 179 -5.69 -11.81 13.83
N TRP A 180 -4.39 -11.74 14.07
CA TRP A 180 -3.36 -12.15 13.10
C TRP A 180 -3.23 -13.68 12.94
N ASP A 181 -3.89 -14.45 13.78
CA ASP A 181 -4.06 -15.90 13.69
C ASP A 181 -5.23 -16.31 12.77
N GLU A 182 -5.90 -15.35 12.13
CA GLU A 182 -7.03 -15.59 11.23
C GLU A 182 -6.61 -16.43 10.00
N PRO A 183 -7.21 -17.62 9.78
CA PRO A 183 -6.85 -18.50 8.66
C PRO A 183 -6.97 -17.86 7.27
N ARG A 184 -7.83 -16.86 7.13
CA ARG A 184 -8.06 -16.14 5.87
C ARG A 184 -6.95 -15.15 5.52
N LEU A 185 -6.00 -14.89 6.41
CA LEU A 185 -4.82 -14.04 6.16
C LEU A 185 -3.68 -14.79 5.46
N THR A 186 -4.00 -15.81 4.66
CA THR A 186 -3.03 -16.55 3.86
C THR A 186 -3.14 -16.13 2.39
N ASP A 187 -2.04 -16.21 1.64
CA ASP A 187 -1.99 -15.87 0.22
C ASP A 187 -2.34 -14.39 -0.07
N LEU A 188 -1.91 -13.48 0.82
CA LEU A 188 -2.05 -12.03 0.63
C LEU A 188 -1.22 -11.56 -0.57
N THR A 189 -1.79 -10.61 -1.31
CA THR A 189 -1.13 -9.85 -2.39
C THR A 189 -0.69 -8.47 -1.89
N THR A 190 -1.45 -7.86 -0.98
CA THR A 190 -1.13 -6.56 -0.38
C THR A 190 -1.38 -6.57 1.10
N LEU A 191 -0.40 -6.06 1.86
CA LEU A 191 -0.52 -5.82 3.28
C LEU A 191 -0.05 -4.40 3.60
N CYS A 192 -0.96 -3.58 4.14
CA CYS A 192 -0.69 -2.23 4.59
C CYS A 192 -1.14 -2.07 6.04
N LEU A 193 -0.18 -1.84 6.93
CA LEU A 193 -0.40 -1.65 8.35
C LEU A 193 0.10 -0.25 8.71
N ALA A 194 -0.78 0.60 9.22
CA ALA A 194 -0.41 1.98 9.50
C ALA A 194 -0.97 2.41 10.85
N ALA A 195 -0.12 3.01 11.68
CA ALA A 195 -0.51 3.59 12.96
C ALA A 195 -1.31 2.61 13.84
N LEU A 196 -0.99 1.31 13.86
CA LEU A 196 -1.81 0.31 14.54
C LEU A 196 -1.98 0.63 16.03
N VAL A 197 -3.24 0.69 16.48
CA VAL A 197 -3.63 0.97 17.87
C VAL A 197 -4.37 -0.26 18.40
N GLY A 198 -3.71 -1.03 19.28
CA GLY A 198 -4.21 -2.31 19.76
C GLY A 198 -4.13 -3.42 18.70
N GLY A 199 -4.01 -4.69 19.14
CA GLY A 199 -3.94 -5.83 18.22
C GLY A 199 -2.80 -5.73 17.21
N VAL A 200 -1.61 -5.29 17.64
CA VAL A 200 -0.39 -5.25 16.82
C VAL A 200 0.14 -6.67 16.64
N PRO A 201 0.58 -7.11 15.44
CA PRO A 201 1.10 -8.47 15.28
C PRO A 201 2.41 -8.66 16.06
N THR A 202 2.55 -9.78 16.77
CA THR A 202 3.85 -10.19 17.30
C THR A 202 4.82 -10.52 16.17
N ALA A 203 6.13 -10.61 16.46
CA ALA A 203 7.13 -11.01 15.47
C ALA A 203 6.81 -12.38 14.85
N SER A 204 6.36 -13.34 15.67
CA SER A 204 5.94 -14.67 15.21
C SER A 204 4.70 -14.64 14.32
N GLN A 205 3.71 -13.82 14.68
CA GLN A 205 2.50 -13.63 13.87
C GLN A 205 2.83 -12.97 12.53
N LEU A 206 3.64 -11.91 12.53
CA LEU A 206 4.09 -11.25 11.31
C LEU A 206 4.92 -12.18 10.43
N HIS A 207 5.82 -12.98 11.03
CA HIS A 207 6.59 -13.99 10.29
C HIS A 207 5.66 -15.02 9.62
N THR A 208 4.69 -15.54 10.37
CA THR A 208 3.72 -16.54 9.87
C THR A 208 2.89 -15.95 8.74
N LEU A 209 2.38 -14.72 8.92
CA LEU A 209 1.59 -13.99 7.94
C LEU A 209 2.34 -13.83 6.60
N LEU A 210 3.60 -13.38 6.68
CA LEU A 210 4.46 -13.20 5.50
C LEU A 210 4.84 -14.55 4.87
N SER A 211 5.12 -15.57 5.68
CA SER A 211 5.46 -16.92 5.20
C SER A 211 4.31 -17.60 4.48
N CYS A 212 3.07 -17.35 4.93
CA CYS A 212 1.85 -17.86 4.32
C CYS A 212 1.40 -17.05 3.10
N SER A 213 2.12 -15.99 2.72
CA SER A 213 1.76 -15.07 1.64
C SER A 213 2.86 -14.95 0.58
N PRO A 214 3.24 -16.05 -0.11
CA PRO A 214 4.34 -16.04 -1.08
C PRO A 214 4.07 -15.17 -2.31
N ASN A 215 2.80 -14.84 -2.57
CA ASN A 215 2.37 -13.97 -3.67
C ASN A 215 2.29 -12.48 -3.26
N LEU A 216 2.80 -12.11 -2.09
CA LEU A 216 2.77 -10.73 -1.62
C LEU A 216 3.54 -9.83 -2.59
N GLU A 217 2.85 -8.86 -3.18
CA GLU A 217 3.38 -7.88 -4.13
C GLU A 217 3.76 -6.58 -3.44
N ARG A 218 3.08 -6.23 -2.34
CA ARG A 218 3.24 -4.97 -1.63
C ARG A 218 3.17 -5.16 -0.12
N LEU A 219 4.20 -4.68 0.59
CA LEU A 219 4.25 -4.64 2.03
C LEU A 219 4.51 -3.20 2.49
N ARG A 220 3.56 -2.62 3.22
CA ARG A 220 3.70 -1.31 3.85
C ARG A 220 3.43 -1.42 5.34
N ILE A 221 4.38 -0.95 6.15
CA ILE A 221 4.22 -0.88 7.60
C ILE A 221 4.65 0.52 8.03
N THR A 222 3.74 1.31 8.60
CA THR A 222 4.03 2.67 9.08
C THR A 222 3.56 2.90 10.51
N ASP A 223 4.24 3.79 11.23
CA ASP A 223 3.82 4.31 12.53
C ASP A 223 3.56 3.20 13.55
N TRP A 224 4.51 2.26 13.67
CA TRP A 224 4.31 1.07 14.50
C TRP A 224 4.59 1.38 15.96
N GLY A 225 3.52 1.45 16.75
CA GLY A 225 3.61 1.59 18.21
C GLY A 225 3.83 3.01 18.72
N ASP A 226 3.64 4.05 17.89
CA ASP A 226 3.98 5.44 18.25
C ASP A 226 2.94 6.18 19.12
N PHE A 227 2.28 5.49 20.05
CA PHE A 227 1.34 6.12 20.99
C PHE A 227 1.60 5.70 22.42
N ALA A 228 2.81 5.98 22.94
CA ALA A 228 3.12 5.96 24.38
C ALA A 228 2.80 4.66 25.16
N ASP A 229 2.46 3.56 24.48
CA ASP A 229 1.87 2.38 25.09
C ASP A 229 2.84 1.20 25.07
N ALA A 230 2.76 0.35 26.09
CA ALA A 230 3.64 -0.79 26.32
C ALA A 230 3.52 -1.91 25.24
N SER A 231 2.72 -1.70 24.19
CA SER A 231 2.45 -2.66 23.11
C SER A 231 3.71 -3.02 22.31
N TYR A 232 4.69 -2.11 22.20
CA TYR A 232 5.98 -2.44 21.60
C TYR A 232 6.72 -3.56 22.35
N LEU A 233 6.57 -3.64 23.67
CA LEU A 233 7.19 -4.70 24.46
C LEU A 233 6.65 -6.08 24.07
N GLN A 234 5.39 -6.19 23.65
CA GLN A 234 4.81 -7.47 23.20
C GLN A 234 5.46 -8.01 21.93
N PHE A 235 6.02 -7.14 21.07
CA PHE A 235 6.79 -7.61 19.91
C PHE A 235 8.07 -8.35 20.33
N ILE A 236 8.62 -8.00 21.50
CA ILE A 236 9.86 -8.56 22.05
C ILE A 236 9.59 -9.76 22.97
N ASP A 237 8.44 -9.79 23.65
CA ASP A 237 8.18 -10.66 24.82
C ASP A 237 7.70 -12.10 24.52
N ASP A 238 7.98 -12.64 23.33
CA ASP A 238 7.74 -14.07 23.03
C ASP A 238 8.70 -15.02 23.79
N SER A 239 9.43 -14.54 24.82
CA SER A 239 10.35 -15.35 25.61
C SER A 239 9.83 -15.58 27.04
N GLU A 240 9.22 -16.73 27.27
CA GLU A 240 8.91 -17.25 28.61
C GLU A 240 10.20 -17.46 29.43
N SER A 241 10.67 -16.46 30.19
CA SER A 241 11.34 -16.68 31.49
C SER A 241 11.81 -15.38 32.13
N SER A 242 11.45 -15.20 33.40
CA SER A 242 11.96 -14.13 34.27
C SER A 242 13.43 -14.37 34.63
N ASP A 243 14.10 -13.24 34.88
CA ASP A 243 15.32 -13.12 35.69
C ASP A 243 16.65 -13.53 35.04
N ALA A 244 17.01 -12.86 33.92
CA ALA A 244 18.30 -12.18 33.73
C ALA A 244 18.54 -11.80 32.26
N GLU A 245 19.12 -10.61 32.04
CA GLU A 245 19.87 -10.16 30.85
C GLU A 245 19.13 -9.41 29.72
N SER A 246 19.24 -8.08 29.77
CA SER A 246 19.06 -7.13 28.65
C SER A 246 20.02 -7.34 27.47
N SER A 247 20.97 -8.29 27.57
CA SER A 247 21.92 -8.61 26.48
C SER A 247 21.45 -9.75 25.56
N ARG A 248 20.34 -10.44 25.87
CA ARG A 248 19.84 -11.58 25.05
C ARG A 248 18.88 -11.20 23.92
N GLN A 249 18.43 -9.94 23.84
CA GLN A 249 17.35 -9.55 22.92
C GLN A 249 17.72 -9.68 21.44
N HIS A 250 18.98 -9.44 21.05
CA HIS A 250 19.42 -9.62 19.67
C HIS A 250 19.50 -11.10 19.21
N ALA A 251 19.63 -12.05 20.13
CA ALA A 251 19.73 -13.47 19.76
C ALA A 251 18.40 -14.05 19.26
N SER A 252 17.26 -13.39 19.53
CA SER A 252 15.93 -13.92 19.17
C SER A 252 15.59 -13.75 17.68
N LEU A 253 16.11 -12.73 17.00
CA LEU A 253 15.79 -12.47 15.59
C LEU A 253 16.25 -13.61 14.65
N HIS A 254 17.32 -14.32 14.99
CA HIS A 254 17.83 -15.45 14.20
C HIS A 254 16.97 -16.71 14.30
N LYS A 255 15.92 -16.73 15.14
CA LYS A 255 15.02 -17.89 15.25
C LYS A 255 14.11 -18.05 14.03
N PHE A 256 13.87 -16.96 13.31
CA PHE A 256 12.95 -16.94 12.19
C PHE A 256 13.65 -17.33 10.88
N PRO A 257 13.16 -18.34 10.15
CA PRO A 257 13.74 -18.71 8.87
C PRO A 257 13.50 -17.60 7.83
N PRO A 258 14.43 -17.39 6.88
CA PRO A 258 14.24 -16.45 5.79
C PRO A 258 13.00 -16.77 4.95
N ILE A 259 12.27 -15.75 4.54
CA ILE A 259 11.05 -15.82 3.73
C ILE A 259 11.37 -15.35 2.31
N GLN A 260 11.01 -16.16 1.31
CA GLN A 260 11.15 -15.80 -0.10
C GLN A 260 9.86 -15.16 -0.60
N LEU A 261 9.89 -13.86 -0.86
CA LEU A 261 8.78 -13.09 -1.43
C LEU A 261 9.13 -12.67 -2.85
N ASN A 262 9.09 -13.63 -3.77
CA ASN A 262 9.54 -13.44 -5.16
C ASN A 262 8.70 -12.44 -5.97
N ARG A 263 7.48 -12.11 -5.50
CA ARG A 263 6.60 -11.13 -6.13
C ARG A 263 6.63 -9.76 -5.46
N LEU A 264 7.33 -9.62 -4.33
CA LEU A 264 7.33 -8.37 -3.59
C LEU A 264 8.04 -7.29 -4.41
N SER A 265 7.25 -6.36 -4.90
CA SER A 265 7.67 -5.24 -5.74
C SER A 265 7.94 -3.98 -4.92
N ALA A 266 7.24 -3.81 -3.79
CA ALA A 266 7.37 -2.65 -2.91
C ALA A 266 7.44 -3.04 -1.42
N LEU A 267 8.47 -2.54 -0.73
CA LEU A 267 8.63 -2.61 0.72
C LEU A 267 8.76 -1.21 1.31
N ILE A 268 7.75 -0.78 2.06
CA ILE A 268 7.70 0.56 2.65
C ILE A 268 7.67 0.45 4.17
N THR A 269 8.65 1.04 4.84
CA THR A 269 8.73 1.15 6.29
C THR A 269 8.92 2.61 6.71
N THR A 270 8.02 3.12 7.56
CA THR A 270 8.02 4.53 7.97
C THR A 270 7.73 4.64 9.44
N TYR A 271 8.54 5.36 10.23
CA TYR A 271 8.35 5.50 11.68
C TYR A 271 8.18 4.14 12.39
N LEU A 272 9.07 3.18 12.09
CA LEU A 272 9.11 1.87 12.76
C LEU A 272 10.22 1.83 13.81
N PRO A 273 10.03 1.09 14.91
CA PRO A 273 11.11 0.77 15.83
C PRO A 273 12.27 0.06 15.09
N PRO A 274 13.54 0.39 15.40
CA PRO A 274 14.71 -0.18 14.72
C PRO A 274 14.74 -1.71 14.66
N GLU A 275 14.19 -2.37 15.68
CA GLU A 275 14.13 -3.83 15.82
C GLU A 275 13.13 -4.46 14.85
N VAL A 276 12.00 -3.79 14.58
CA VAL A 276 11.02 -4.22 13.58
C VAL A 276 11.61 -4.07 12.18
N VAL A 277 12.31 -2.96 11.91
CA VAL A 277 13.05 -2.77 10.66
C VAL A 277 14.11 -3.87 10.51
N ALA A 278 14.90 -4.12 11.54
CA ALA A 278 15.93 -5.17 11.54
C ALA A 278 15.33 -6.54 11.26
N PHE A 279 14.21 -6.88 11.90
CA PHE A 279 13.48 -8.12 11.67
C PHE A 279 13.08 -8.27 10.20
N LEU A 280 12.39 -7.28 9.63
CA LEU A 280 11.90 -7.32 8.24
C LEU A 280 13.04 -7.52 7.23
N PHE A 281 14.09 -6.70 7.31
CA PHE A 281 15.21 -6.77 6.38
C PHE A 281 16.11 -8.00 6.60
N THR A 282 16.05 -8.63 7.77
CA THR A 282 16.79 -9.87 8.04
C THR A 282 16.08 -11.09 7.48
N ILE A 283 14.75 -11.17 7.62
CA ILE A 283 13.99 -12.37 7.22
C ILE A 283 13.55 -12.33 5.75
N ILE A 284 13.23 -11.15 5.20
CA ILE A 284 12.67 -11.08 3.84
C ILE A 284 13.77 -11.18 2.80
N ARG A 285 13.54 -11.99 1.77
CA ARG A 285 14.29 -12.04 0.52
C ARG A 285 13.34 -11.76 -0.63
N ALA A 286 13.54 -10.65 -1.33
CA ALA A 286 12.65 -10.18 -2.38
C ALA A 286 13.46 -9.71 -3.60
N PRO A 287 13.90 -10.66 -4.47
CA PRO A 287 14.75 -10.32 -5.61
C PRO A 287 14.05 -9.44 -6.65
N SER A 288 12.72 -9.40 -6.66
CA SER A 288 11.91 -8.58 -7.58
C SER A 288 11.52 -7.23 -6.99
N CYS A 289 12.06 -6.86 -5.81
CA CYS A 289 11.72 -5.61 -5.17
C CYS A 289 12.31 -4.44 -5.95
N GLN A 290 11.45 -3.50 -6.35
CA GLN A 290 11.80 -2.34 -7.17
C GLN A 290 11.66 -1.03 -6.38
N THR A 291 10.89 -1.05 -5.29
CA THR A 291 10.60 0.11 -4.46
C THR A 291 10.91 -0.21 -3.01
N VAL A 292 11.88 0.50 -2.44
CA VAL A 292 12.22 0.40 -1.02
C VAL A 292 12.24 1.78 -0.41
N LEU A 293 11.45 1.97 0.64
CA LEU A 293 11.43 3.20 1.40
C LEU A 293 11.60 2.88 2.89
N VAL A 294 12.59 3.51 3.52
CA VAL A 294 12.89 3.37 4.96
C VAL A 294 13.05 4.76 5.58
N THR A 295 11.97 5.31 6.13
CA THR A 295 11.97 6.67 6.71
C THR A 295 11.90 6.58 8.23
N HIS A 296 13.03 6.24 8.84
CA HIS A 296 13.40 6.57 10.22
C HIS A 296 14.81 6.03 10.47
N GLY A 297 15.60 6.74 11.26
CA GLY A 297 17.00 6.38 11.49
C GLY A 297 17.20 4.97 12.04
N VAL A 298 17.86 4.14 11.23
CA VAL A 298 18.19 2.76 11.58
C VAL A 298 19.68 2.64 11.89
N GLY A 299 20.05 1.92 12.95
CA GLY A 299 21.46 1.74 13.32
C GLY A 299 22.27 0.87 12.35
N ASP A 300 23.59 0.91 12.49
CA ASP A 300 24.60 0.33 11.58
C ASP A 300 24.36 -1.12 11.13
N LYS A 301 23.98 -1.99 12.07
CA LYS A 301 23.78 -3.42 11.76
C LYS A 301 22.64 -3.60 10.77
N THR A 302 21.54 -2.88 10.96
CA THR A 302 20.38 -2.96 10.07
C THR A 302 20.61 -2.20 8.78
N ALA A 303 21.38 -1.11 8.81
CA ALA A 303 21.78 -0.38 7.61
C ALA A 303 22.42 -1.32 6.58
N ASN A 304 23.30 -2.23 7.01
CA ASN A 304 23.91 -3.20 6.10
C ASN A 304 22.87 -4.15 5.47
N SER A 305 21.92 -4.67 6.24
CA SER A 305 20.85 -5.52 5.72
C SER A 305 19.93 -4.79 4.74
N ILE A 306 19.64 -3.51 5.00
CA ILE A 306 18.85 -2.66 4.09
C ILE A 306 19.58 -2.50 2.75
N LEU A 307 20.89 -2.25 2.79
CA LEU A 307 21.69 -2.08 1.57
C LEU A 307 21.84 -3.38 0.79
N ASP A 308 22.03 -4.52 1.46
CA ASP A 308 22.03 -5.83 0.81
C ASP A 308 20.71 -6.12 0.12
N PHE A 309 19.60 -5.78 0.79
CA PHE A 309 18.26 -5.94 0.23
C PHE A 309 18.03 -5.05 -0.99
N ALA A 310 18.45 -3.79 -0.91
CA ALA A 310 18.24 -2.78 -1.95
C ALA A 310 19.31 -2.80 -3.06
N LEU A 311 20.31 -3.69 -2.97
CA LEU A 311 21.44 -3.72 -3.90
C LEU A 311 21.00 -3.75 -5.38
N PRO A 312 20.03 -4.59 -5.81
CA PRO A 312 19.57 -4.58 -7.21
C PRO A 312 18.96 -3.23 -7.63
N ILE A 313 18.22 -2.57 -6.71
CA ILE A 313 17.59 -1.26 -6.97
C ILE A 313 18.67 -0.19 -7.13
N ILE A 314 19.71 -0.23 -6.29
CA ILE A 314 20.83 0.71 -6.33
C ILE A 314 21.65 0.53 -7.61
N GLU A 315 21.84 -0.71 -8.07
CA GLU A 315 22.55 -1.04 -9.32
C GLU A 315 21.80 -0.55 -10.56
N ASP A 316 20.47 -0.65 -10.55
CA ASP A 316 19.59 -0.23 -11.66
C ASP A 316 19.26 1.27 -11.64
N ALA A 317 19.49 1.97 -10.53
CA ALA A 317 19.18 3.38 -10.40
C ALA A 317 20.10 4.26 -11.29
N PRO A 318 19.55 5.19 -12.08
CA PRO A 318 20.35 6.08 -12.94
C PRO A 318 21.13 7.12 -12.13
N CYS A 319 20.60 7.51 -10.97
CA CYS A 319 21.23 8.48 -10.08
C CYS A 319 20.95 8.10 -8.62
N MET A 320 21.98 8.24 -7.78
CA MET A 320 21.93 8.02 -6.34
C MET A 320 22.44 9.29 -5.64
N VAL A 321 21.63 9.83 -4.75
CA VAL A 321 21.90 11.03 -3.98
C VAL A 321 22.14 10.63 -2.53
N LEU A 322 23.33 10.94 -2.02
CA LEU A 322 23.69 10.83 -0.62
C LEU A 322 23.58 12.21 0.01
N THR A 323 22.65 12.36 0.94
CA THR A 323 22.44 13.60 1.68
C THR A 323 22.87 13.41 3.12
N ILE A 324 23.82 14.23 3.57
CA ILE A 324 24.33 14.20 4.94
C ILE A 324 23.83 15.46 5.66
N ASP A 325 23.13 15.26 6.76
CA ASP A 325 22.69 16.33 7.64
C ASP A 325 23.70 16.46 8.78
N PRO A 326 24.52 17.52 8.84
CA PRO A 326 25.54 17.64 9.87
C PRO A 326 24.96 17.84 11.28
N ASN A 327 23.73 18.33 11.38
CA ASN A 327 23.06 18.56 12.66
C ASN A 327 22.37 17.32 13.19
N SER A 328 22.20 16.31 12.33
CA SER A 328 21.56 15.06 12.70
C SER A 328 22.59 13.94 12.62
N SER A 329 22.46 12.90 13.43
CA SER A 329 23.27 11.70 13.27
C SER A 329 22.81 10.79 12.12
N TYR A 330 22.00 11.31 11.18
CA TYR A 330 21.47 10.54 10.06
C TYR A 330 22.05 10.92 8.70
N ILE A 331 22.12 9.91 7.84
CA ILE A 331 22.45 9.97 6.43
C ILE A 331 21.21 9.55 5.66
N ARG A 332 20.86 10.27 4.60
CA ARG A 332 19.80 9.86 3.69
C ARG A 332 20.40 9.43 2.36
N ILE A 333 19.96 8.29 1.85
CA ILE A 333 20.32 7.79 0.52
C ILE A 333 19.04 7.74 -0.29
N SER A 334 19.00 8.38 -1.45
CA SER A 334 17.82 8.41 -2.30
C SER A 334 18.21 8.14 -3.76
N SER A 335 17.36 7.45 -4.53
CA SER A 335 17.50 7.32 -5.98
C SER A 335 16.74 8.44 -6.72
N GLU A 336 17.05 8.65 -8.00
CA GLU A 336 16.16 9.34 -8.93
C GLU A 336 15.61 8.35 -9.98
N PRO A 337 14.28 8.22 -10.18
CA PRO A 337 13.24 8.93 -9.45
C PRO A 337 13.19 8.53 -7.98
N MET A 338 12.80 9.47 -7.12
CA MET A 338 12.58 9.21 -5.70
C MET A 338 11.35 8.31 -5.57
N PRO A 339 11.39 7.24 -4.75
CA PRO A 339 10.23 6.40 -4.54
C PRO A 339 9.08 7.25 -3.98
N GLY A 340 7.92 7.16 -4.63
CA GLY A 340 6.72 7.83 -4.18
C GLY A 340 5.92 6.93 -3.25
N ILE A 341 5.58 7.42 -2.06
CA ILE A 341 4.42 6.90 -1.33
C ILE A 341 3.23 7.72 -1.82
N PRO A 342 2.35 7.19 -2.66
CA PRO A 342 1.10 7.88 -2.88
C PRO A 342 0.36 7.97 -1.53
N ALA A 343 -0.24 9.13 -1.28
CA ALA A 343 -1.09 9.34 -0.11
C ALA A 343 -2.35 8.45 -0.14
N THR A 344 -2.62 7.82 -1.28
CA THR A 344 -3.77 6.95 -1.53
C THR A 344 -3.47 5.49 -1.19
N TRP A 345 -4.53 4.70 -1.11
CA TRP A 345 -4.51 3.27 -0.80
C TRP A 345 -3.55 2.45 -1.65
N VAL A 346 -3.05 1.36 -1.04
CA VAL A 346 -2.02 0.52 -1.65
C VAL A 346 -2.56 -0.30 -2.82
N LEU A 347 -3.88 -0.55 -2.91
CA LEU A 347 -4.43 -1.31 -4.04
C LEU A 347 -4.29 -0.58 -5.39
N TRP A 348 -4.24 0.76 -5.34
CA TRP A 348 -4.32 1.61 -6.52
C TRP A 348 -3.08 2.48 -6.70
N SER A 349 -2.14 2.40 -5.75
CA SER A 349 -0.85 3.03 -5.87
C SER A 349 -0.16 2.55 -7.13
N LYS A 350 0.34 3.48 -7.94
CA LYS A 350 1.42 3.16 -8.88
C LYS A 350 2.70 3.43 -8.13
N ASP A 351 3.38 2.37 -7.76
CA ASP A 351 4.67 2.49 -7.11
C ASP A 351 5.63 3.12 -8.12
N ILE A 352 6.42 4.08 -7.65
CA ILE A 352 7.52 4.64 -8.43
C ILE A 352 8.75 3.84 -8.00
N PRO A 353 9.36 3.04 -8.90
CA PRO A 353 10.58 2.30 -8.59
C PRO A 353 11.65 3.25 -8.05
N GLY A 354 12.33 2.83 -7.00
CA GLY A 354 13.35 3.65 -6.36
C GLY A 354 13.73 3.17 -4.97
N PHE A 355 14.78 3.78 -4.45
CA PHE A 355 15.30 3.56 -3.11
C PHE A 355 15.32 4.88 -2.36
N ASP A 356 14.83 4.91 -1.13
CA ASP A 356 15.05 6.02 -0.23
C ASP A 356 15.15 5.50 1.20
N ALA A 357 16.26 5.78 1.87
CA ALA A 357 16.53 5.28 3.20
C ALA A 357 17.22 6.33 4.07
N GLN A 358 16.75 6.46 5.30
CA GLN A 358 17.37 7.28 6.35
C GLN A 358 18.07 6.37 7.37
N LEU A 359 19.39 6.45 7.44
CA LEU A 359 20.25 5.59 8.26
C LEU A 359 20.91 6.43 9.37
N MET A 360 21.05 5.91 10.58
CA MET A 360 21.67 6.60 11.71
C MET A 360 22.96 5.90 12.17
N ASN A 361 23.92 6.71 12.63
CA ASN A 361 25.21 6.28 13.19
C ASN A 361 26.15 5.52 12.22
N VAL A 362 25.81 5.47 10.93
CA VAL A 362 26.58 4.69 9.95
C VAL A 362 27.91 5.36 9.61
N ASP A 363 28.97 4.55 9.46
CA ASP A 363 30.23 4.97 8.85
C ASP A 363 30.00 5.41 7.39
N VAL A 364 29.92 6.73 7.20
CA VAL A 364 29.69 7.39 5.90
C VAL A 364 30.68 6.90 4.85
N LYS A 365 31.95 6.68 5.22
CA LYS A 365 33.00 6.30 4.28
C LYS A 365 32.82 4.86 3.81
N ALA A 366 32.58 3.94 4.75
CA ALA A 366 32.29 2.54 4.42
C ALA A 366 31.02 2.42 3.55
N LEU A 367 29.98 3.17 3.92
CA LEU A 367 28.72 3.23 3.18
C LEU A 367 28.92 3.76 1.75
N SER A 368 29.63 4.87 1.61
CA SER A 368 29.90 5.50 0.31
C SER A 368 30.69 4.59 -0.61
N MET A 369 31.72 3.91 -0.09
CA MET A 369 32.51 2.94 -0.87
C MET A 369 31.65 1.76 -1.34
N ARG A 370 30.72 1.28 -0.51
CA ARG A 370 29.83 0.17 -0.86
C ARG A 370 28.84 0.56 -1.96
N ILE A 371 28.20 1.72 -1.83
CA ILE A 371 27.27 2.23 -2.84
C ILE A 371 28.03 2.52 -4.14
N ALA A 372 29.20 3.15 -4.08
CA ALA A 372 30.04 3.40 -5.24
C ALA A 372 30.53 2.11 -5.91
N GLY A 373 30.76 1.05 -5.12
CA GLY A 373 31.09 -0.29 -5.61
C GLY A 373 29.96 -0.92 -6.41
N ALA A 374 28.74 -0.86 -5.85
CA ALA A 374 27.51 -1.39 -6.44
C ALA A 374 27.05 -0.61 -7.67
N ALA A 375 27.04 0.72 -7.60
CA ALA A 375 26.56 1.58 -8.67
C ALA A 375 27.26 1.24 -10.00
N ASN A 376 26.44 1.03 -11.03
CA ASN A 376 26.91 0.74 -12.38
C ASN A 376 27.78 1.91 -12.87
N LEU A 377 28.68 1.67 -13.83
CA LEU A 377 29.57 2.70 -14.39
C LEU A 377 28.81 3.91 -14.95
N ASN A 378 27.53 3.72 -15.29
CA ASN A 378 26.66 4.75 -15.85
C ASN A 378 25.84 5.51 -14.79
N SER A 379 25.87 5.10 -13.52
CA SER A 379 25.06 5.74 -12.47
C SER A 379 25.77 6.97 -11.91
N HIS A 380 25.05 8.08 -11.82
CA HIS A 380 25.56 9.31 -11.20
C HIS A 380 25.38 9.25 -9.68
N PHE A 381 26.50 9.17 -8.95
CA PHE A 381 26.53 9.34 -7.50
C PHE A 381 26.75 10.82 -7.11
N VAL A 382 25.82 11.43 -6.37
CA VAL A 382 25.93 12.83 -5.93
C VAL A 382 25.92 12.87 -4.40
N VAL A 383 26.89 13.54 -3.80
CA VAL A 383 26.90 13.83 -2.36
C VAL A 383 26.48 15.28 -2.17
N MET A 384 25.43 15.52 -1.39
CA MET A 384 24.92 16.87 -1.13
C MET A 384 24.92 17.17 0.38
N PRO A 385 25.48 18.32 0.82
CA PRO A 385 25.21 18.84 2.15
C PRO A 385 23.77 19.33 2.26
N LEU A 386 23.10 19.04 3.38
CA LEU A 386 21.80 19.65 3.69
C LEU A 386 21.90 21.15 4.01
N VAL A 387 23.04 21.58 4.55
CA VAL A 387 23.30 22.98 4.93
C VAL A 387 24.53 23.50 4.19
N PRO A 388 24.41 24.56 3.35
CA PRO A 388 25.52 25.08 2.54
C PRO A 388 26.73 25.61 3.32
N SER A 389 26.62 25.85 4.63
CA SER A 389 27.67 26.52 5.42
C SER A 389 28.83 25.62 5.85
N GLU A 390 28.83 24.33 5.48
CA GLU A 390 29.79 23.33 5.97
C GLU A 390 30.57 22.61 4.85
N GLU A 391 30.84 23.29 3.73
CA GLU A 391 31.50 22.71 2.55
C GLU A 391 32.87 22.05 2.85
N HIS A 392 33.64 22.56 3.82
CA HIS A 392 34.99 22.05 4.11
C HIS A 392 35.04 20.61 4.62
N ILE A 393 34.00 20.13 5.33
CA ILE A 393 33.94 18.73 5.80
C ILE A 393 33.68 17.78 4.63
N PHE A 394 33.05 18.27 3.56
CA PHE A 394 32.73 17.49 2.37
C PHE A 394 33.93 17.34 1.43
N GLU A 395 34.88 18.28 1.41
CA GLU A 395 36.04 18.21 0.50
C GLU A 395 36.89 16.97 0.76
N ASP A 396 37.12 16.60 2.02
CA ASP A 396 37.86 15.37 2.38
C ASP A 396 37.13 14.10 1.91
N LEU A 397 35.81 14.04 2.10
CA LEU A 397 34.99 12.89 1.71
C LEU A 397 34.87 12.76 0.17
N LEU A 398 34.75 13.89 -0.52
CA LEU A 398 34.70 13.96 -1.98
C LEU A 398 36.04 13.57 -2.61
N SER A 399 37.17 13.96 -2.01
CA SER A 399 38.49 13.59 -2.51
C SER A 399 38.68 12.07 -2.58
N ASP A 400 38.20 11.33 -1.57
CA ASP A 400 38.22 9.87 -1.54
C ASP A 400 37.27 9.25 -2.60
N LEU A 401 36.11 9.87 -2.85
CA LEU A 401 35.12 9.39 -3.81
C LEU A 401 35.50 9.64 -5.28
N GLU A 402 36.14 10.77 -5.58
CA GLU A 402 36.66 11.08 -6.92
C GLU A 402 37.75 10.09 -7.36
N VAL A 403 38.57 9.61 -6.42
CA VAL A 403 39.55 8.56 -6.66
C VAL A 403 38.87 7.25 -7.11
N VAL A 404 37.72 6.90 -6.53
CA VAL A 404 36.95 5.70 -6.91
C VAL A 404 36.36 5.83 -8.33
N ARG A 405 35.86 7.02 -8.71
CA ARG A 405 35.37 7.28 -10.07
C ARG A 405 36.48 7.16 -11.12
N CYS A 406 37.66 7.72 -10.85
CA CYS A 406 38.80 7.65 -11.78
C CYS A 406 39.35 6.22 -11.94
N ALA A 407 39.35 5.42 -10.87
CA ALA A 407 39.78 4.02 -10.92
C ALA A 407 38.85 3.13 -11.78
N LYS A 408 37.54 3.39 -11.75
CA LYS A 408 36.54 2.67 -12.56
C LYS A 408 36.58 3.06 -14.05
N GLN A 409 36.88 4.33 -14.38
CA GLN A 409 37.03 4.76 -15.79
C GLN A 409 38.32 4.25 -16.44
N SER A 410 39.37 3.98 -15.66
CA SER A 410 40.67 3.51 -16.18
C SER A 410 40.74 1.99 -16.38
N SER A 411 39.85 1.20 -15.78
CA SER A 411 39.82 -0.27 -15.94
C SER A 411 39.00 -0.76 -17.15
N GLY A 412 38.30 0.14 -17.86
CA GLY A 412 37.52 -0.17 -19.06
C GLY A 412 38.21 0.13 -20.40
N CYS A 413 39.46 0.58 -20.38
CA CYS A 413 40.27 0.83 -21.58
C CYS A 413 41.46 -0.15 -21.62
N GLN A 414 41.23 -1.36 -22.10
CA GLN A 414 42.24 -2.20 -22.75
C GLN A 414 41.66 -2.84 -24.00
#